data_AF-A0A509L5K5-F1
#
_entry.id   AF-A0A509L5K5-F1
#
_cell.length_a   1.000
_cell.length_b   1.000
_cell.length_c   1.000
_cell.angle_alpha   90.00
_cell.angle_beta   90.00
_cell.angle_gamma   90.00
#
_symmetry.space_group_name_H-M   'P 1'
#
loop_
_entity.id
_entity.type
_entity.pdbx_description
1 polymer ?
#
loop_
_entity_poly.entity_id
_entity_poly.type
_entity_poly.pdbx_seq_one_letter_code
_entity_poly.pdbx_strand_id
1 'polypeptide(L)'
;MRTEFVVVICRDKSGTPVAPVYPIEVTEEQYDLGYHYEAAMESAMLEGYEATMLSHCFDNSEHNAITNCAFYLNEIKERGLVK
;
A
#
# COMPACT_ATOMS: atom_id res chain seq x y z
N MET A 1 -5.08 20.44 -6.95
CA MET A 1 -4.64 19.52 -5.89
C MET A 1 -5.73 18.49 -5.73
N ARG A 2 -5.34 17.23 -5.60
CA ARG A 2 -6.20 16.07 -5.36
C ARG A 2 -5.62 15.26 -4.20
N THR A 3 -6.51 14.59 -3.47
CA THR A 3 -6.13 13.65 -2.41
C THR A 3 -6.09 12.24 -2.97
N GLU A 4 -4.93 11.59 -2.88
CA GLU A 4 -4.76 10.17 -3.19
C GLU A 4 -4.71 9.34 -1.91
N PHE A 5 -5.45 8.23 -1.87
CA PHE A 5 -5.35 7.27 -0.78
C PHE A 5 -4.41 6.14 -1.20
N VAL A 6 -3.18 6.22 -0.73
CA VAL A 6 -2.14 5.27 -1.12
C VAL A 6 -2.04 4.17 -0.06
N VAL A 7 -2.23 2.93 -0.49
CA VAL A 7 -2.00 1.74 0.34
C VAL A 7 -0.52 1.40 0.30
N VAL A 8 0.12 1.21 1.45
CA VAL A 8 1.52 0.79 1.54
C VAL A 8 1.58 -0.61 2.12
N ILE A 9 1.94 -1.61 1.31
CA ILE A 9 2.19 -2.96 1.79
C ILE A 9 3.61 -2.98 2.35
N CYS A 10 3.77 -3.24 3.66
CA CYS A 10 5.08 -3.20 4.33
C CYS A 10 5.12 -4.11 5.58
N ARG A 11 6.22 -4.05 6.34
CA ARG A 11 6.34 -4.67 7.66
C ARG A 11 6.54 -3.63 8.73
N ASP A 12 5.92 -3.83 9.89
CA ASP A 12 6.15 -3.00 11.08
C ASP A 12 7.47 -3.34 11.78
N LYS A 13 7.79 -2.61 12.86
CA LYS A 13 9.00 -2.82 13.67
C LYS A 13 9.15 -4.24 14.25
N SER A 14 8.05 -5.00 14.35
CA SER A 14 8.06 -6.39 14.81
C SER A 14 8.27 -7.38 13.66
N GLY A 15 8.35 -6.89 12.43
CA GLY A 15 8.38 -7.70 11.21
C GLY A 15 6.98 -8.19 10.80
N THR A 16 5.90 -7.71 11.40
CA THR A 16 4.53 -8.14 11.06
C THR A 16 4.10 -7.49 9.73
N PRO A 17 3.61 -8.27 8.74
CA PRO A 17 3.06 -7.70 7.50
C PRO A 17 1.83 -6.85 7.78
N VAL A 18 1.79 -5.65 7.21
CA VAL A 18 0.68 -4.69 7.35
C VAL A 18 0.41 -3.96 6.02
N ALA A 19 -0.73 -3.28 5.95
CA ALA A 19 -1.16 -2.50 4.79
C ALA A 19 -1.81 -1.16 5.19
N PRO A 20 -1.07 -0.22 5.82
CA PRO A 20 -1.59 1.11 6.14
C PRO A 20 -2.00 1.90 4.89
N VAL A 21 -2.90 2.87 5.06
CA VAL A 21 -3.41 3.76 4.01
C VAL A 21 -3.11 5.20 4.39
N TYR A 22 -2.48 5.94 3.48
CA TYR A 22 -2.10 7.34 3.70
C TYR A 22 -2.84 8.26 2.72
N PRO A 23 -3.51 9.32 3.22
CA PRO A 23 -4.03 10.39 2.37
C PRO A 23 -2.88 11.33 1.99
N ILE A 24 -2.56 11.42 0.69
CA ILE A 24 -1.49 12.27 0.16
C ILE A 24 -2.09 13.35 -0.75
N GLU A 25 -1.74 14.60 -0.47
CA GLU A 25 -2.10 15.73 -1.33
C GLU A 25 -1.06 15.92 -2.43
N VAL A 26 -1.49 15.88 -3.69
CA VAL A 26 -0.62 16.09 -4.86
C VAL A 26 -1.27 16.98 -5.92
N THR A 27 -0.45 17.65 -6.74
CA THR A 27 -0.90 18.21 -8.02
C THR A 27 -0.99 17.13 -9.09
N GLU A 28 -1.65 17.39 -10.22
CA GLU A 28 -1.69 16.42 -11.34
C GLU A 28 -0.27 16.11 -11.86
N GLU A 29 0.60 17.12 -11.97
CA GLU A 29 1.99 16.91 -12.39
C GLU A 29 2.76 16.02 -11.40
N GLN A 30 2.57 16.23 -10.09
CA GLN A 30 3.19 15.38 -9.07
C GLN A 30 2.65 13.95 -9.08
N TYR A 31 1.35 13.80 -9.36
CA TYR A 31 0.72 12.49 -9.53
C TYR A 31 1.32 11.75 -10.75
N ASP A 32 1.43 12.42 -11.89
CA ASP A 32 1.99 11.86 -13.12
C ASP A 32 3.47 11.46 -12.95
N LEU A 33 4.19 12.17 -12.07
CA LEU A 33 5.58 11.85 -11.70
C LEU A 33 5.71 10.78 -10.60
N GLY A 34 4.60 10.33 -10.00
CA GLY A 34 4.58 9.27 -9.00
C GLY A 34 4.94 9.70 -7.57
N TYR A 35 4.94 11.01 -7.27
CA TYR A 35 5.38 11.53 -5.96
C TYR A 35 4.48 11.10 -4.80
N HIS A 36 3.22 10.75 -5.08
CA HIS A 36 2.32 10.21 -4.07
C HIS A 36 2.84 8.90 -3.46
N TYR A 37 3.55 8.08 -4.24
CA TYR A 37 4.14 6.85 -3.73
C TYR A 37 5.32 7.09 -2.79
N GLU A 38 6.19 8.03 -3.15
CA GLU A 38 7.34 8.41 -2.32
C GLU A 38 6.88 9.02 -1.00
N ALA A 39 5.91 9.94 -1.05
CA ALA A 39 5.36 10.59 0.15
C ALA A 39 4.63 9.59 1.08
N ALA A 40 3.89 8.63 0.52
CA ALA A 40 3.24 7.58 1.31
C ALA A 40 4.26 6.67 1.98
N MET A 41 5.33 6.27 1.27
CA MET A 41 6.40 5.45 1.84
C MET A 41 7.18 6.21 2.92
N GLU A 42 7.46 7.50 2.72
CA GLU A 42 8.09 8.34 3.74
C GLU A 42 7.24 8.42 5.01
N SER A 43 5.93 8.62 4.86
CA SER A 43 4.99 8.61 5.99
C SER A 43 5.03 7.28 6.75
N ALA A 44 5.07 6.16 6.03
CA ALA A 44 5.21 4.85 6.64
C ALA A 44 6.55 4.68 7.38
N MET A 45 7.66 5.12 6.79
CA MET A 45 8.98 5.03 7.45
C MET A 45 9.05 5.89 8.71
N LEU A 46 8.38 7.05 8.75
CA LEU A 46 8.31 7.91 9.94
C LEU A 46 7.54 7.23 11.10
N GLU A 47 6.52 6.44 10.80
CA GLU A 47 5.84 5.58 11.78
C GLU A 47 6.68 4.34 12.16
N GLY A 48 7.76 4.11 11.41
CA GLY A 48 8.78 3.10 11.63
C GLY A 48 8.49 1.77 10.99
N TYR A 49 7.75 1.77 9.88
CA TYR A 49 7.68 0.64 8.96
C TYR A 49 8.99 0.52 8.18
N GLU A 50 9.37 -0.71 7.82
CA GLU A 50 10.60 -0.97 7.06
C GLU A 50 10.32 -0.92 5.55
N ALA A 51 11.03 -0.05 4.84
CA ALA A 51 11.08 -0.05 3.38
C ALA A 51 11.98 -1.19 2.89
N THR A 52 11.40 -2.39 2.82
CA THR A 52 12.05 -3.59 2.28
C THR A 52 11.82 -3.74 0.78
N MET A 53 12.56 -4.63 0.11
CA MET A 53 12.30 -5.05 -1.28
C MET A 53 10.89 -5.66 -1.51
N LEU A 54 10.20 -6.03 -0.43
CA LEU A 54 8.82 -6.53 -0.47
C LEU A 54 7.77 -5.42 -0.32
N SER A 55 8.20 -4.17 -0.11
CA SER A 55 7.28 -3.07 0.16
C SER A 55 6.82 -2.45 -1.16
N HIS A 56 5.53 -2.16 -1.26
CA HIS A 56 4.96 -1.58 -2.47
C HIS A 56 3.79 -0.66 -2.14
N CYS A 57 3.65 0.40 -2.93
CA CYS A 57 2.55 1.36 -2.81
C CYS A 57 1.53 1.13 -3.92
N PHE A 58 0.27 1.45 -3.64
CA PHE A 58 -0.80 1.39 -4.63
C PHE A 58 -1.77 2.55 -4.46
N ASP A 59 -2.08 3.26 -5.54
CA ASP A 59 -2.99 4.40 -5.51
C ASP A 59 -4.44 4.04 -5.81
N ASN A 60 -5.31 5.05 -5.82
CA ASN A 60 -6.75 4.90 -6.06
C ASN A 60 -7.07 4.15 -7.37
N SER A 61 -6.27 4.32 -8.42
CA SER A 61 -6.48 3.67 -9.72
C SER A 61 -6.16 2.17 -9.68
N GLU A 62 -5.36 1.74 -8.71
CA GLU A 62 -4.86 0.37 -8.55
C GLU A 62 -5.61 -0.42 -7.47
N HIS A 63 -6.47 0.21 -6.67
CA HIS A 63 -7.22 -0.42 -5.57
C HIS A 63 -8.02 -1.66 -6.02
N ASN A 64 -8.52 -1.68 -7.25
CA ASN A 64 -9.21 -2.86 -7.79
C ASN A 64 -8.30 -4.10 -7.82
N ALA A 65 -7.02 -3.93 -8.18
CA ALA A 65 -6.06 -5.03 -8.22
C ALA A 65 -5.78 -5.57 -6.80
N ILE A 66 -5.61 -4.69 -5.82
CA ILE A 66 -5.42 -5.06 -4.41
C ILE A 66 -6.63 -5.82 -3.89
N THR A 67 -7.82 -5.29 -4.15
CA THR A 67 -9.08 -5.86 -3.65
C THR A 67 -9.31 -7.25 -4.22
N ASN A 68 -9.09 -7.43 -5.53
CA ASN A 68 -9.18 -8.74 -6.18
C ASN A 68 -8.15 -9.73 -5.60
N CYS A 69 -6.92 -9.27 -5.35
CA CYS A 69 -5.90 -10.08 -4.70
C CYS A 69 -6.35 -10.53 -3.29
N ALA A 70 -6.85 -9.61 -2.47
CA ALA A 70 -7.33 -9.90 -1.12
C ALA A 70 -8.48 -10.90 -1.12
N PHE A 71 -9.46 -10.74 -2.02
CA PHE A 71 -10.56 -11.70 -2.16
C PHE A 71 -10.07 -13.08 -2.56
N TYR A 72 -9.17 -13.16 -3.53
CA TYR A 72 -8.60 -14.44 -3.97
C TYR A 72 -7.80 -15.13 -2.86
N LEU A 73 -6.99 -14.38 -2.10
CA LEU A 73 -6.25 -14.91 -0.94
C LEU A 73 -7.20 -15.43 0.13
N ASN A 74 -8.31 -14.72 0.39
CA ASN A 74 -9.33 -15.17 1.33
C ASN A 74 -10.02 -16.46 0.84
N GLU A 75 -10.37 -16.55 -0.44
CA GLU A 75 -10.95 -17.75 -1.04
C GLU A 75 -10.02 -18.97 -0.91
N ILE A 76 -8.71 -18.79 -1.17
CA ILE A 76 -7.70 -19.84 -0.98
C ILE A 76 -7.68 -20.33 0.47
N LYS A 77 -7.74 -19.39 1.43
CA LYS A 77 -7.78 -19.71 2.86
C LYS A 77 -9.05 -20.46 3.25
N GLU A 78 -10.21 -20.00 2.81
CA GLU A 78 -11.51 -20.65 3.08
C GLU A 78 -11.58 -22.07 2.50
N ARG A 79 -10.90 -22.31 1.38
CA ARG A 79 -10.76 -23.64 0.78
C ARG A 79 -9.72 -24.53 1.48
N GLY A 80 -9.05 -24.03 2.52
CA GLY A 80 -8.02 -24.78 3.27
C GLY A 80 -6.76 -25.10 2.46
N LEU A 81 -6.51 -24.36 1.37
CA LEU A 81 -5.32 -24.53 0.53
C LEU A 81 -4.08 -23.91 1.18
N VAL A 82 -4.27 -22.97 2.10
CA VAL A 82 -3.25 -22.38 2.96
C VAL A 82 -3.76 -22.35 4.41
N LYS A 83 -2.83 -22.30 5.38
CA LYS A 83 -3.14 -22.26 6.82
C LYS A 83 -3.51 -20.85 7.28
#